data_AF-A0A931ZSR1-F1
#
_entry.id   AF-A0A931ZSR1-F1
#
_cell.length_a   1.000
_cell.length_b   1.000
_cell.length_c   1.000
_cell.angle_alpha   90.00
_cell.angle_beta   90.00
_cell.angle_gamma   90.00
#
_symmetry.space_group_name_H-M   'P 1'
#
loop_
_entity.id
_entity.type
_entity.pdbx_description
1 polymer ?
#
loop_
_entity_poly.entity_id
_entity_poly.type
_entity_poly.pdbx_seq_one_letter_code
_entity_poly.pdbx_strand_id
1 'polypeptide(L)'
;MPQQQRDPMAAVELLRRIAFHGVEVQQLTQDAMQDGVTYPRGTWVIPMNQAFAELVRQLFEVQVYPDLREYPDGPPEQPYDAAGWTLPYQMDVRVIEARAPLQPSFRSAMRPVQGNPGAARDDPTAPFASNSVAAGIVAPAGRISGSGARVALDPAQNNSFRVIARVLAQGGTVRYDPGAVGRYVVDGVAAPTVERWVQELGIRAERTGAAGQASARSRIALYQPWRASMDEGWTRWLFDDYGLSYTTITNADFQAGGLGDRFDVILLASDPPDLLLNGYAKGSVPPRYEGGIGGDGVRALDAFVRQGGTLVCLNQSSNFAIQQLHLPVRNLVSDLSRRDFFASGSILEVIVDSAHPVMAGMPERGKVFFDNSPVFTTLEGFEGAALAKYAPQGSPLLSGYLLGEKHLQGYAAALDVKHGRGHVVLIGFRPQWRGQPVGTFRVLFNAALFGRDVAALATGTAGFWSPPPPASAEK
;
A
#
# COMPACT_ATOMS: atom_id res chain seq x y z
N MET A 1 -13.02 -13.06 13.88
CA MET A 1 -12.34 -12.82 12.59
C MET A 1 -12.67 -13.94 11.61
N PRO A 2 -13.55 -13.69 10.63
CA PRO A 2 -13.88 -14.69 9.60
C PRO A 2 -12.65 -15.01 8.74
N GLN A 3 -12.54 -16.25 8.27
CA GLN A 3 -11.46 -16.67 7.35
C GLN A 3 -11.66 -16.10 5.92
N GLN A 4 -12.91 -15.79 5.56
CA GLN A 4 -13.21 -15.12 4.30
C GLN A 4 -12.85 -13.64 4.40
N GLN A 5 -11.68 -13.31 3.87
CA GLN A 5 -11.14 -11.94 3.77
C GLN A 5 -10.87 -11.59 2.30
N ARG A 6 -10.66 -10.29 2.02
CA ARG A 6 -10.19 -9.84 0.69
C ARG A 6 -8.81 -10.41 0.39
N ASP A 7 -7.89 -10.27 1.35
CA ASP A 7 -6.63 -11.00 1.40
C ASP A 7 -6.71 -12.05 2.54
N PRO A 8 -6.84 -13.35 2.22
CA PRO A 8 -6.89 -14.41 3.23
C PRO A 8 -5.66 -14.43 4.16
N MET A 9 -4.49 -14.07 3.63
CA MET A 9 -3.23 -14.11 4.37
C MET A 9 -3.06 -12.91 5.29
N ALA A 10 -3.66 -11.76 4.98
CA ALA A 10 -3.58 -10.59 5.86
C ALA A 10 -4.13 -10.87 7.28
N ALA A 11 -5.24 -11.60 7.39
CA ALA A 11 -5.78 -11.99 8.70
C ALA A 11 -4.87 -13.00 9.43
N VAL A 12 -4.25 -13.91 8.71
CA VAL A 12 -3.31 -14.89 9.26
C VAL A 12 -2.07 -14.18 9.81
N GLU A 13 -1.50 -13.25 9.05
CA GLU A 13 -0.36 -12.44 9.49
C GLU A 13 -0.69 -11.58 10.71
N LEU A 14 -1.87 -10.93 10.74
CA LEU A 14 -2.32 -10.17 11.90
C LEU A 14 -2.43 -11.06 13.15
N LEU A 15 -3.11 -12.21 13.02
CA LEU A 15 -3.29 -13.16 14.11
C LEU A 15 -1.96 -13.73 14.61
N ARG A 16 -1.03 -14.07 13.71
CA ARG A 16 0.30 -14.58 14.09
C ARG A 16 1.12 -13.55 14.86
N ARG A 17 1.09 -12.29 14.43
CA ARG A 17 1.79 -11.18 15.12
C ARG A 17 1.27 -11.00 16.54
N ILE A 18 -0.05 -10.90 16.73
CA ILE A 18 -0.60 -10.72 18.08
C ILE A 18 -0.42 -11.97 18.94
N ALA A 19 -0.52 -13.17 18.37
CA ALA A 19 -0.30 -14.42 19.08
C ALA A 19 1.14 -14.56 19.56
N PHE A 20 2.10 -14.12 18.74
CA PHE A 20 3.50 -14.04 19.12
C PHE A 20 3.72 -13.09 20.33
N HIS A 21 2.91 -12.05 20.47
CA HIS A 21 2.89 -11.16 21.64
C HIS A 21 2.08 -11.71 22.84
N GLY A 22 1.66 -12.99 22.80
CA GLY A 22 1.01 -13.66 23.92
C GLY A 22 -0.52 -13.68 23.87
N VAL A 23 -1.13 -13.15 22.80
CA VAL A 23 -2.59 -13.19 22.63
C VAL A 23 -3.07 -14.60 22.31
N GLU A 24 -3.97 -15.13 23.14
CA GLU A 24 -4.64 -16.39 22.90
C GLU A 24 -5.69 -16.25 21.79
N VAL A 25 -5.71 -17.24 20.90
CA VAL A 25 -6.67 -17.34 19.79
C VAL A 25 -7.40 -18.66 19.90
N GLN A 26 -8.71 -18.63 19.69
CA GLN A 26 -9.55 -19.81 19.54
C GLN A 26 -10.10 -19.90 18.12
N GLN A 27 -10.61 -21.07 17.74
CA GLN A 27 -11.22 -21.30 16.45
C GLN A 27 -12.53 -22.08 16.60
N LEU A 28 -13.56 -21.68 15.84
CA LEU A 28 -14.82 -22.40 15.79
C LEU A 28 -14.66 -23.77 15.10
N THR A 29 -15.14 -24.84 15.74
CA THR A 29 -15.17 -26.19 15.19
C THR A 29 -16.46 -26.53 14.46
N GLN A 30 -17.48 -25.67 14.58
CA GLN A 30 -18.76 -25.75 13.89
C GLN A 30 -19.34 -24.35 13.74
N ASP A 31 -20.40 -24.21 12.96
CA ASP A 31 -21.12 -22.94 12.86
C ASP A 31 -21.70 -22.57 14.23
N ALA A 32 -21.59 -21.29 14.60
CA ALA A 32 -22.06 -20.81 15.89
C ALA A 32 -22.64 -19.40 15.78
N MET A 33 -23.68 -19.10 16.55
CA MET A 33 -24.37 -17.81 16.53
C MET A 33 -23.94 -16.93 17.71
N GLN A 34 -23.65 -15.67 17.43
CA GLN A 34 -23.42 -14.62 18.42
C GLN A 34 -24.03 -13.31 17.92
N ASP A 35 -24.68 -12.54 18.78
CA ASP A 35 -25.31 -11.26 18.44
C ASP A 35 -26.27 -11.34 17.23
N GLY A 36 -26.98 -12.47 17.09
CA GLY A 36 -27.92 -12.72 15.97
C GLY A 36 -27.25 -13.01 14.63
N VAL A 37 -25.92 -13.17 14.60
CA VAL A 37 -25.15 -13.49 13.39
C VAL A 37 -24.55 -14.88 13.52
N THR A 38 -24.75 -15.71 12.50
CA THR A 38 -24.09 -17.02 12.40
C THR A 38 -22.69 -16.86 11.80
N TYR A 39 -21.69 -17.35 12.53
CA TYR A 39 -20.30 -17.40 12.12
C TYR A 39 -19.94 -18.83 11.70
N PRO A 40 -19.30 -19.01 10.53
CA PRO A 40 -19.01 -20.35 10.03
C PRO A 40 -17.88 -21.02 10.84
N ARG A 41 -17.86 -22.36 10.80
CA ARG A 41 -16.70 -23.17 11.20
C ARG A 41 -15.40 -22.58 10.65
N GLY A 42 -14.35 -22.60 11.46
CA GLY A 42 -13.03 -22.09 11.11
C GLY A 42 -12.81 -20.61 11.45
N THR A 43 -13.86 -19.85 11.79
CA THR A 43 -13.72 -18.48 12.29
C THR A 43 -12.78 -18.43 13.48
N TRP A 44 -11.76 -17.56 13.41
CA TRP A 44 -10.89 -17.30 14.55
C TRP A 44 -11.55 -16.32 15.51
N VAL A 45 -11.36 -16.54 16.80
CA VAL A 45 -11.94 -15.75 17.88
C VAL A 45 -10.80 -15.38 18.83
N ILE A 46 -10.72 -14.10 19.19
CA ILE A 46 -9.82 -13.62 20.23
C ILE A 46 -10.69 -13.38 21.47
N PRO A 47 -10.66 -14.27 22.48
CA PRO A 47 -11.43 -14.05 23.70
C PRO A 47 -10.88 -12.85 24.45
N MET A 48 -11.72 -11.89 24.87
CA MET A 48 -11.24 -10.72 25.62
C MET A 48 -11.12 -10.96 27.13
N ASN A 49 -11.42 -12.17 27.61
CA ASN A 49 -11.23 -12.59 29.01
C ASN A 49 -9.86 -13.24 29.23
N GLN A 50 -8.80 -12.58 28.77
CA GLN A 50 -7.41 -13.04 28.86
C GLN A 50 -6.48 -11.90 29.31
N ALA A 51 -5.28 -12.23 29.80
CA ALA A 51 -4.35 -11.23 30.36
C ALA A 51 -3.90 -10.17 29.34
N PHE A 52 -3.80 -10.52 28.05
CA PHE A 52 -3.36 -9.63 26.98
C PHE A 52 -4.52 -8.94 26.23
N ALA A 53 -5.74 -8.97 26.76
CA ALA A 53 -6.90 -8.35 26.13
C ALA A 53 -6.72 -6.84 25.89
N GLU A 54 -6.04 -6.14 26.82
CA GLU A 54 -5.73 -4.72 26.67
C GLU A 54 -4.81 -4.43 25.48
N LEU A 55 -3.84 -5.31 25.19
CA LEU A 55 -3.00 -5.17 23.99
C LEU A 55 -3.83 -5.28 22.71
N VAL A 56 -4.75 -6.25 22.65
CA VAL A 56 -5.69 -6.40 21.53
C VAL A 56 -6.51 -5.12 21.39
N ARG A 57 -7.06 -4.62 22.49
CA ARG A 57 -7.84 -3.38 22.53
C ARG A 57 -7.07 -2.20 21.95
N GLN A 58 -5.86 -1.95 22.45
CA GLN A 58 -5.00 -0.85 22.00
C GLN A 58 -4.63 -0.93 20.51
N LEU A 59 -4.49 -2.14 19.95
CA LEU A 59 -4.09 -2.33 18.55
C LEU A 59 -5.28 -2.41 17.58
N PHE A 60 -6.47 -2.77 18.06
CA PHE A 60 -7.65 -3.04 17.22
C PHE A 60 -8.70 -1.94 17.28
N GLU A 61 -8.80 -1.21 18.39
CA GLU A 61 -9.73 -0.10 18.50
C GLU A 61 -9.30 1.08 17.62
N VAL A 62 -10.30 1.89 17.27
CA VAL A 62 -10.08 3.16 16.59
C VAL A 62 -9.36 4.11 17.55
N GLN A 63 -8.19 4.59 17.16
CA GLN A 63 -7.48 5.62 17.92
C GLN A 63 -8.19 6.96 17.73
N VAL A 64 -8.48 7.65 18.82
CA VAL A 64 -9.02 9.01 18.84
C VAL A 64 -8.05 9.87 19.62
N TYR A 65 -7.26 10.67 18.91
CA TYR A 65 -6.34 11.60 19.58
C TYR A 65 -7.12 12.84 20.05
N PRO A 66 -6.96 13.26 21.31
CA PRO A 66 -7.67 14.44 21.83
C PRO A 66 -7.23 15.73 21.14
N ASP A 67 -8.14 16.69 20.96
CA ASP A 67 -7.78 18.05 20.54
C ASP A 67 -7.16 18.80 21.73
N LEU A 68 -5.85 18.57 21.94
CA LEU A 68 -5.06 19.25 22.94
C LEU A 68 -4.57 20.59 22.38
N ARG A 69 -4.60 21.64 23.20
CA ARG A 69 -4.17 22.98 22.80
C ARG A 69 -3.32 23.58 23.91
N GLU A 70 -2.29 24.34 23.52
CA GLU A 70 -1.35 24.97 24.46
C GLU A 70 -2.07 25.93 25.44
N TYR A 71 -3.21 26.49 25.02
CA TYR A 71 -4.14 27.30 25.81
C TYR A 71 -5.52 27.33 25.11
N PRO A 72 -6.62 27.80 25.75
CA PRO A 72 -7.92 27.95 25.08
C PRO A 72 -7.79 28.79 23.80
N ASP A 73 -8.26 28.25 22.67
CA ASP A 73 -8.11 28.82 21.31
C ASP A 73 -6.67 28.90 20.75
N GLY A 74 -5.70 28.33 21.47
CA GLY A 74 -4.30 28.23 21.04
C GLY A 74 -4.06 27.20 19.93
N PRO A 75 -2.81 27.12 19.42
CA PRO A 75 -2.43 26.08 18.48
C PRO A 75 -2.62 24.67 19.06
N PRO A 76 -2.91 23.67 18.21
CA PRO A 76 -3.00 22.29 18.66
C PRO A 76 -1.65 21.77 19.13
N GLU A 77 -1.63 21.08 20.27
CA GLU A 77 -0.51 20.24 20.69
C GLU A 77 -0.49 19.01 19.80
N GLN A 78 0.56 18.89 18.99
CA GLN A 78 0.63 17.88 17.95
C GLN A 78 1.15 16.55 18.50
N PRO A 79 0.61 15.42 18.00
CA PRO A 79 1.24 14.11 18.19
C PRO A 79 2.73 14.17 17.79
N TYR A 80 3.59 13.59 18.62
CA TYR A 80 5.04 13.51 18.34
C TYR A 80 5.37 12.56 17.17
N ASP A 81 4.63 11.45 17.01
CA ASP A 81 4.81 10.46 15.93
C ASP A 81 3.43 10.12 15.32
N ALA A 82 3.04 8.84 15.28
CA ALA A 82 1.74 8.42 14.75
C ALA A 82 0.61 8.62 15.76
N ALA A 83 -0.51 9.17 15.30
CA ALA A 83 -1.74 9.32 16.08
C ALA A 83 -2.70 8.14 15.90
N GLY A 84 -2.62 7.43 14.76
CA GLY A 84 -3.47 6.30 14.42
C GLY A 84 -2.66 5.07 14.03
N TRP A 85 -2.91 3.95 14.71
CA TRP A 85 -2.22 2.68 14.46
C TRP A 85 -3.16 1.46 14.41
N THR A 86 -4.47 1.65 14.26
CA THR A 86 -5.48 0.57 14.21
C THR A 86 -5.10 -0.49 13.17
N LEU A 87 -4.55 -1.62 13.64
CA LEU A 87 -3.96 -2.66 12.79
C LEU A 87 -4.95 -3.29 11.81
N PRO A 88 -6.21 -3.58 12.19
CA PRO A 88 -7.21 -4.08 11.25
C PRO A 88 -7.40 -3.16 10.04
N TYR A 89 -7.34 -1.84 10.22
CA TYR A 89 -7.43 -0.89 9.12
C TYR A 89 -6.17 -0.87 8.26
N GLN A 90 -4.99 -0.81 8.88
CA GLN A 90 -3.72 -0.82 8.15
C GLN A 90 -3.52 -2.11 7.32
N MET A 91 -4.03 -3.24 7.80
CA MET A 91 -3.89 -4.54 7.13
C MET A 91 -5.08 -4.90 6.22
N ASP A 92 -6.09 -4.03 6.12
CA ASP A 92 -7.38 -4.29 5.44
C ASP A 92 -8.04 -5.61 5.87
N VAL A 93 -8.02 -5.89 7.18
CA VAL A 93 -8.58 -7.11 7.77
C VAL A 93 -9.93 -6.80 8.40
N ARG A 94 -10.96 -7.53 7.98
CA ARG A 94 -12.29 -7.46 8.60
C ARG A 94 -12.26 -8.15 9.96
N VAL A 95 -12.36 -7.35 11.02
CA VAL A 95 -12.60 -7.81 12.39
C VAL A 95 -14.05 -7.50 12.76
N ILE A 96 -14.67 -8.39 13.52
CA ILE A 96 -16.04 -8.21 14.01
C ILE A 96 -15.95 -8.32 15.52
N GLU A 97 -16.29 -7.24 16.20
CA GLU A 97 -16.37 -7.17 17.66
C GLU A 97 -17.64 -7.88 18.14
N ALA A 98 -17.52 -8.72 19.17
CA ALA A 98 -18.67 -9.26 19.88
C ALA A 98 -19.15 -8.20 20.88
N ARG A 99 -20.39 -7.73 20.74
CA ARG A 99 -20.94 -6.62 21.53
C ARG A 99 -21.55 -7.07 22.85
N ALA A 100 -21.81 -8.37 22.99
CA ALA A 100 -22.25 -9.00 24.22
C ALA A 100 -21.27 -10.11 24.63
N PRO A 101 -21.25 -10.51 25.92
CA PRO A 101 -20.51 -11.68 26.36
C PRO A 101 -20.85 -12.91 25.49
N LEU A 102 -19.82 -13.69 25.16
CA LEU A 102 -20.01 -14.88 24.32
C LEU A 102 -20.99 -15.85 24.97
N GLN A 103 -22.00 -16.29 24.22
CA GLN A 103 -23.00 -17.23 24.74
C GLN A 103 -22.37 -18.59 25.08
N PRO A 104 -22.91 -19.37 26.05
CA PRO A 104 -22.41 -20.70 26.37
C PRO A 104 -22.28 -21.62 25.15
N SER A 105 -23.28 -21.62 24.26
CA SER A 105 -23.27 -22.38 23.00
C SER A 105 -22.11 -21.99 22.09
N PHE A 106 -21.84 -20.70 21.95
CA PHE A 106 -20.72 -20.18 21.16
C PHE A 106 -19.37 -20.61 21.77
N ARG A 107 -19.23 -20.50 23.10
CA ARG A 107 -18.03 -20.95 23.83
C ARG A 107 -17.76 -22.44 23.65
N SER A 108 -18.79 -23.29 23.73
CA SER A 108 -18.65 -24.73 23.53
C SER A 108 -18.23 -25.11 22.11
N ALA A 109 -18.50 -24.25 21.12
CA ALA A 109 -18.10 -24.44 19.72
C ALA A 109 -16.66 -24.02 19.41
N MET A 110 -15.96 -23.37 20.34
CA MET A 110 -14.57 -22.93 20.14
C MET A 110 -13.56 -23.93 20.71
N ARG A 111 -12.38 -24.00 20.11
CA ARG A 111 -11.20 -24.69 20.66
C ARG A 111 -9.97 -23.78 20.61
N PRO A 112 -9.07 -23.86 21.60
CA PRO A 112 -7.79 -23.16 21.55
C PRO A 112 -7.01 -23.51 20.29
N VAL A 113 -6.42 -22.50 19.66
CA VAL A 113 -5.50 -22.68 18.54
C VAL A 113 -4.11 -22.96 19.10
N GLN A 114 -3.55 -24.11 18.77
CA GLN A 114 -2.18 -24.49 19.09
C GLN A 114 -1.59 -25.30 17.94
N GLY A 115 -0.31 -25.09 17.67
CA GLY A 115 0.47 -25.84 16.70
C GLY A 115 1.87 -26.13 17.23
N ASN A 116 2.66 -26.87 16.46
CA ASN A 116 4.02 -27.21 16.81
C ASN A 116 4.93 -26.04 16.41
N PRO A 117 5.54 -25.33 17.38
CA PRO A 117 6.44 -24.23 17.05
C PRO A 117 7.71 -24.77 16.40
N GLY A 118 8.19 -24.08 15.35
CA GLY A 118 9.53 -24.29 14.81
C GLY A 118 10.59 -23.67 15.71
N ALA A 119 11.85 -24.10 15.62
CA ALA A 119 12.91 -23.39 16.33
C ALA A 119 13.16 -22.03 15.64
N ALA A 120 13.21 -20.94 16.41
CA ALA A 120 13.43 -19.59 15.88
C ALA A 120 14.73 -19.43 15.07
N ARG A 121 15.70 -20.34 15.24
CA ARG A 121 16.96 -20.38 14.49
C ARG A 121 16.83 -20.99 13.08
N ASP A 122 15.79 -21.79 12.83
CA ASP A 122 15.72 -22.61 11.61
C ASP A 122 15.12 -21.85 10.43
N ASP A 123 14.38 -20.76 10.69
CA ASP A 123 13.84 -19.89 9.63
C ASP A 123 13.74 -18.42 10.10
N PRO A 124 14.76 -17.59 9.82
CA PRO A 124 14.71 -16.16 10.14
C PRO A 124 13.63 -15.39 9.36
N THR A 125 13.01 -16.00 8.34
CA THR A 125 11.91 -15.42 7.56
C THR A 125 10.53 -15.76 8.13
N ALA A 126 10.45 -16.64 9.14
CA ALA A 126 9.22 -16.98 9.85
C ALA A 126 9.32 -16.70 11.37
N PRO A 127 9.63 -15.46 11.80
CA PRO A 127 9.94 -15.16 13.20
C PRO A 127 8.81 -15.52 14.17
N PHE A 128 7.56 -15.49 13.70
CA PHE A 128 6.38 -15.78 14.51
C PHE A 128 6.13 -17.28 14.74
N ALA A 129 6.76 -18.18 13.97
CA ALA A 129 6.52 -19.62 14.04
C ALA A 129 7.12 -20.30 15.29
N SER A 130 7.88 -19.56 16.10
CA SER A 130 8.44 -20.04 17.37
C SER A 130 7.45 -20.00 18.55
N ASN A 131 6.29 -19.38 18.36
CA ASN A 131 5.20 -19.37 19.33
C ASN A 131 4.13 -20.42 18.95
N SER A 132 3.65 -21.21 19.92
CA SER A 132 2.72 -22.33 19.66
C SER A 132 1.35 -21.90 19.16
N VAL A 133 0.81 -20.77 19.64
CA VAL A 133 -0.47 -20.23 19.16
C VAL A 133 -0.30 -19.72 17.73
N ALA A 134 0.75 -18.94 17.46
CA ALA A 134 1.08 -18.45 16.12
C ALA A 134 1.28 -19.59 15.12
N ALA A 135 2.01 -20.65 15.51
CA ALA A 135 2.20 -21.85 14.70
C ALA A 135 0.89 -22.61 14.43
N GLY A 136 -0.08 -22.55 15.35
CA GLY A 136 -1.40 -23.14 15.18
C GLY A 136 -2.33 -22.35 14.25
N ILE A 137 -2.01 -21.09 13.95
CA ILE A 137 -2.79 -20.28 13.01
C ILE A 137 -2.39 -20.69 11.58
N VAL A 138 -3.22 -21.56 11.01
CA VAL A 138 -3.07 -22.09 9.66
C VAL A 138 -3.94 -21.31 8.69
N ALA A 139 -3.34 -20.81 7.62
CA ALA A 139 -4.07 -20.17 6.54
C ALA A 139 -5.02 -21.16 5.83
N PRO A 140 -6.17 -20.70 5.32
CA PRO A 140 -6.93 -21.50 4.36
C PRO A 140 -6.02 -21.88 3.19
N ALA A 141 -6.02 -23.16 2.80
CA ALA A 141 -5.18 -23.63 1.70
C ALA A 141 -5.45 -22.81 0.43
N GLY A 142 -4.37 -22.36 -0.21
CA GLY A 142 -4.46 -21.72 -1.50
C GLY A 142 -5.06 -22.68 -2.53
N ARG A 143 -5.80 -22.13 -3.49
CA ARG A 143 -6.50 -22.93 -4.50
C ARG A 143 -6.52 -22.23 -5.85
N ILE A 144 -6.54 -23.04 -6.90
CA ILE A 144 -6.84 -22.58 -8.25
C ILE A 144 -8.20 -23.15 -8.65
N SER A 145 -9.17 -22.29 -8.96
CA SER A 145 -10.49 -22.68 -9.49
C SER A 145 -10.61 -22.38 -10.98
N GLY A 146 -11.68 -22.85 -11.64
CA GLY A 146 -11.94 -22.54 -13.06
C GLY A 146 -11.24 -23.48 -14.05
N SER A 147 -11.15 -23.05 -15.31
CA SER A 147 -10.53 -23.84 -16.40
C SER A 147 -9.69 -22.97 -17.33
N GLY A 148 -8.76 -23.58 -18.07
CA GLY A 148 -7.85 -22.90 -18.99
C GLY A 148 -6.37 -23.21 -18.71
N ALA A 149 -5.51 -22.88 -19.68
CA ALA A 149 -4.09 -23.21 -19.63
C ALA A 149 -3.28 -22.30 -18.70
N ARG A 150 -3.73 -21.06 -18.49
CA ARG A 150 -3.01 -20.02 -17.73
C ARG A 150 -3.64 -19.83 -16.35
N VAL A 151 -2.95 -19.05 -15.51
CA VAL A 151 -3.43 -18.71 -14.16
C VAL A 151 -3.56 -17.19 -14.04
N ALA A 152 -4.74 -16.71 -13.68
CA ALA A 152 -4.99 -15.33 -13.30
C ALA A 152 -4.83 -15.18 -11.78
N LEU A 153 -4.06 -14.16 -11.39
CA LEU A 153 -3.77 -13.76 -10.02
C LEU A 153 -4.48 -12.45 -9.72
N ASP A 154 -5.12 -12.40 -8.56
CA ASP A 154 -5.83 -11.22 -8.08
C ASP A 154 -4.88 -10.33 -7.26
N PRO A 155 -4.63 -9.08 -7.67
CA PRO A 155 -3.79 -8.14 -6.91
C PRO A 155 -4.41 -7.71 -5.58
N ALA A 156 -5.66 -8.09 -5.28
CA ALA A 156 -6.24 -7.92 -3.96
C ALA A 156 -5.57 -8.79 -2.87
N GLN A 157 -4.74 -9.76 -3.26
CA GLN A 157 -3.96 -10.61 -2.35
C GLN A 157 -2.48 -10.27 -2.54
N ASN A 158 -1.81 -9.74 -1.51
CA ASN A 158 -0.42 -9.28 -1.69
C ASN A 158 0.52 -10.44 -2.10
N ASN A 159 0.25 -11.65 -1.62
CA ASN A 159 1.04 -12.83 -1.99
C ASN A 159 0.95 -13.20 -3.48
N SER A 160 -0.01 -12.65 -4.25
CA SER A 160 0.00 -12.74 -5.71
C SER A 160 1.27 -12.14 -6.32
N PHE A 161 1.82 -11.07 -5.72
CA PHE A 161 3.05 -10.44 -6.19
C PHE A 161 4.29 -11.31 -5.95
N ARG A 162 4.27 -12.17 -4.92
CA ARG A 162 5.31 -13.20 -4.72
C ARG A 162 5.28 -14.25 -5.84
N VAL A 163 4.09 -14.65 -6.28
CA VAL A 163 3.96 -15.57 -7.43
C VAL A 163 4.42 -14.88 -8.72
N ILE A 164 4.04 -13.63 -8.95
CA ILE A 164 4.50 -12.81 -10.09
C ILE A 164 6.03 -12.76 -10.13
N ALA A 165 6.66 -12.41 -9.00
CA ALA A 165 8.12 -12.38 -8.87
C ALA A 165 8.77 -13.73 -9.20
N ARG A 166 8.25 -14.83 -8.62
CA ARG A 166 8.76 -16.19 -8.87
C ARG A 166 8.61 -16.62 -10.34
N VAL A 167 7.50 -16.25 -10.99
CA VAL A 167 7.27 -16.52 -12.42
C VAL A 167 8.29 -15.79 -13.28
N LEU A 168 8.48 -14.49 -13.06
CA LEU A 168 9.45 -13.69 -13.80
C LEU A 168 10.88 -14.21 -13.60
N ALA A 169 11.24 -14.60 -12.38
CA ALA A 169 12.55 -15.17 -12.06
C ALA A 169 12.82 -16.51 -12.78
N GLN A 170 11.78 -17.29 -13.09
CA GLN A 170 11.91 -18.53 -13.87
C GLN A 170 11.81 -18.31 -15.40
N GLY A 171 11.79 -17.05 -15.86
CA GLY A 171 11.67 -16.73 -17.28
C GLY A 171 10.25 -16.89 -17.84
N GLY A 172 9.25 -17.07 -16.97
CA GLY A 172 7.84 -17.04 -17.36
C GLY A 172 7.38 -15.63 -17.73
N THR A 173 6.16 -15.55 -18.25
CA THR A 173 5.54 -14.27 -18.64
C THR A 173 4.45 -13.87 -17.67
N VAL A 174 4.38 -12.57 -17.39
CA VAL A 174 3.30 -11.96 -16.62
C VAL A 174 2.67 -10.88 -17.46
N ARG A 175 1.35 -10.94 -17.64
CA ARG A 175 0.59 -9.99 -18.44
C ARG A 175 -0.56 -9.41 -17.64
N TYR A 176 -0.74 -8.10 -17.68
CA TYR A 176 -1.87 -7.43 -17.04
C TYR A 176 -3.12 -7.56 -17.94
N ASP A 177 -4.25 -7.89 -17.32
CA ASP A 177 -5.56 -7.90 -17.93
C ASP A 177 -6.47 -6.93 -17.17
N PRO A 178 -6.89 -5.80 -17.76
CA PRO A 178 -7.73 -4.82 -17.08
C PRO A 178 -9.08 -5.43 -16.66
N GLY A 179 -9.68 -6.28 -17.50
CA GLY A 179 -10.95 -6.96 -17.21
C GLY A 179 -11.99 -6.07 -16.51
N ALA A 180 -12.77 -6.65 -15.60
CA ALA A 180 -13.65 -5.89 -14.70
C ALA A 180 -12.98 -5.52 -13.36
N VAL A 181 -11.94 -6.26 -12.96
CA VAL A 181 -11.33 -6.16 -11.62
C VAL A 181 -9.79 -6.08 -11.62
N GLY A 182 -9.15 -5.95 -12.79
CA GLY A 182 -7.70 -5.86 -12.93
C GLY A 182 -6.93 -7.09 -12.42
N ARG A 183 -6.37 -7.93 -13.29
CA ARG A 183 -5.68 -9.17 -12.89
C ARG A 183 -4.33 -9.33 -13.59
N TYR A 184 -3.45 -10.13 -12.99
CA TYR A 184 -2.20 -10.55 -13.62
C TYR A 184 -2.31 -12.00 -14.09
N VAL A 185 -2.14 -12.22 -15.39
CA VAL A 185 -2.12 -13.55 -15.99
C VAL A 185 -0.68 -14.03 -16.10
N VAL A 186 -0.40 -15.21 -15.55
CA VAL A 186 0.91 -15.85 -15.59
C VAL A 186 0.93 -17.07 -16.51
N ASP A 187 2.04 -17.25 -17.21
CA ASP A 187 2.28 -18.34 -18.18
C ASP A 187 3.79 -18.65 -18.28
N GLY A 188 4.16 -19.74 -18.94
CA GLY A 188 5.57 -20.11 -19.19
C GLY A 188 6.29 -20.79 -18.02
N VAL A 189 5.56 -21.16 -16.96
CA VAL A 189 6.04 -21.97 -15.84
C VAL A 189 5.18 -23.22 -15.72
N ALA A 190 5.79 -24.37 -15.40
CA ALA A 190 5.08 -25.64 -15.27
C ALA A 190 3.90 -25.53 -14.29
N ALA A 191 2.72 -25.99 -14.72
CA ALA A 191 1.49 -25.90 -13.93
C ALA A 191 1.61 -26.45 -12.50
N PRO A 192 2.25 -27.61 -12.24
CA PRO A 192 2.44 -28.11 -10.87
C PRO A 192 3.27 -27.17 -9.97
N THR A 193 4.22 -26.43 -10.56
CA THR A 193 5.04 -25.46 -9.81
C THR A 193 4.21 -24.27 -9.37
N VAL A 194 3.39 -23.71 -10.27
CA VAL A 194 2.50 -22.59 -9.95
C VAL A 194 1.44 -23.02 -8.93
N GLU A 195 0.86 -24.22 -9.09
CA GLU A 195 -0.08 -24.80 -8.12
C GLU A 195 0.51 -24.92 -6.73
N ARG A 196 1.74 -25.42 -6.61
CA ARG A 196 2.45 -25.51 -5.34
C ARG A 196 2.63 -24.12 -4.71
N TRP A 197 3.09 -23.12 -5.47
CA TRP A 197 3.24 -21.77 -4.94
C TRP A 197 1.93 -21.14 -4.50
N VAL A 198 0.85 -21.37 -5.25
CA VAL A 198 -0.49 -20.90 -4.88
C VAL A 198 -0.90 -21.51 -3.54
N GLN A 199 -0.70 -22.81 -3.35
CA GLN A 199 -1.00 -23.53 -2.11
C GLN A 199 -0.15 -23.02 -0.94
N GLU A 200 1.17 -22.95 -1.11
CA GLU A 200 2.14 -22.48 -0.10
C GLU A 200 1.84 -21.05 0.37
N LEU A 201 1.52 -20.16 -0.57
CA LEU A 201 1.30 -18.74 -0.30
C LEU A 201 -0.14 -18.41 0.10
N GLY A 202 -1.02 -19.41 0.18
CA GLY A 202 -2.39 -19.24 0.65
C GLY A 202 -3.27 -18.35 -0.24
N ILE A 203 -2.94 -18.22 -1.54
CA ILE A 203 -3.70 -17.35 -2.45
C ILE A 203 -4.82 -18.11 -3.17
N ARG A 204 -5.84 -17.36 -3.57
CA ARG A 204 -6.95 -17.84 -4.42
C ARG A 204 -6.73 -17.33 -5.83
N ALA A 205 -6.42 -18.24 -6.74
CA ALA A 205 -6.19 -17.94 -8.14
C ALA A 205 -7.25 -18.61 -9.02
N GLU A 206 -7.31 -18.21 -10.28
CA GLU A 206 -8.26 -18.77 -11.24
C GLU A 206 -7.54 -19.22 -12.51
N ARG A 207 -7.88 -20.40 -13.03
CA ARG A 207 -7.49 -20.81 -14.37
C ARG A 207 -8.22 -19.92 -15.38
N THR A 208 -7.52 -19.56 -16.45
CA THR A 208 -8.07 -18.74 -17.52
C THR A 208 -7.52 -19.15 -18.89
N GLY A 209 -8.35 -18.99 -19.93
CA GLY A 209 -7.93 -19.05 -21.32
C GLY A 209 -7.35 -17.73 -21.83
N ALA A 210 -7.66 -16.61 -21.16
CA ALA A 210 -7.17 -15.28 -21.53
C ALA A 210 -5.65 -15.22 -21.37
N ALA A 211 -4.96 -14.55 -22.29
CA ALA A 211 -3.51 -14.36 -22.23
C ALA A 211 -3.10 -13.10 -21.46
N GLY A 212 -4.04 -12.24 -21.06
CA GLY A 212 -3.77 -10.87 -20.65
C GLY A 212 -3.37 -9.96 -21.82
N GLN A 213 -3.48 -8.65 -21.63
CA GLN A 213 -3.44 -7.67 -22.71
C GLN A 213 -2.09 -6.94 -22.82
N ALA A 214 -1.45 -6.62 -21.69
CA ALA A 214 -0.16 -5.92 -21.66
C ALA A 214 0.91 -6.73 -20.95
N SER A 215 2.18 -6.63 -21.36
CA SER A 215 3.28 -7.17 -20.56
C SER A 215 3.39 -6.39 -19.24
N ALA A 216 3.44 -7.10 -18.11
CA ALA A 216 3.68 -6.50 -16.80
C ALA A 216 5.14 -6.67 -16.33
N ARG A 217 6.05 -7.03 -17.25
CA ARG A 217 7.48 -7.07 -16.96
C ARG A 217 8.06 -5.66 -17.07
N SER A 218 8.60 -5.15 -15.96
CA SER A 218 9.23 -3.82 -15.89
C SER A 218 10.66 -3.90 -15.38
N ARG A 219 11.55 -3.11 -15.96
CA ARG A 219 12.88 -2.81 -15.40
C ARG A 219 12.74 -1.69 -14.38
N ILE A 220 12.59 -2.08 -13.12
CA ILE A 220 12.30 -1.18 -12.00
C ILE A 220 13.60 -0.58 -11.47
N ALA A 221 13.65 0.75 -11.32
CA ALA A 221 14.70 1.44 -10.61
C ALA A 221 14.16 2.07 -9.31
N LEU A 222 14.91 1.91 -8.22
CA LEU A 222 14.66 2.56 -6.93
C LEU A 222 15.78 3.56 -6.65
N TYR A 223 15.44 4.84 -6.52
CA TYR A 223 16.44 5.87 -6.23
C TYR A 223 16.85 5.84 -4.77
N GLN A 224 18.16 5.72 -4.54
CA GLN A 224 18.79 5.84 -3.23
C GLN A 224 19.60 7.15 -3.17
N PRO A 225 19.11 8.17 -2.45
CA PRO A 225 19.89 9.38 -2.21
C PRO A 225 21.06 9.09 -1.27
N TRP A 226 22.10 9.93 -1.31
CA TRP A 226 23.21 9.84 -0.36
C TRP A 226 22.82 10.27 1.06
N ARG A 227 21.84 11.17 1.18
CA ARG A 227 21.23 11.48 2.47
C ARG A 227 20.36 10.30 2.92
N ALA A 228 20.39 10.00 4.21
CA ALA A 228 19.61 8.90 4.78
C ALA A 228 18.11 9.05 4.47
N SER A 229 17.55 8.05 3.80
CA SER A 229 16.11 7.94 3.51
C SER A 229 15.56 6.68 4.17
N MET A 230 14.77 6.87 5.23
CA MET A 230 14.13 5.74 5.91
C MET A 230 13.05 5.10 5.02
N ASP A 231 12.32 5.92 4.25
CA ASP A 231 11.24 5.43 3.38
C ASP A 231 11.77 4.63 2.19
N GLU A 232 12.92 5.00 1.62
CA GLU A 232 13.62 4.19 0.61
C GLU A 232 13.97 2.81 1.19
N GLY A 233 14.55 2.77 2.38
CA GLY A 233 14.93 1.52 3.04
C GLY A 233 13.75 0.57 3.26
N TRP A 234 12.59 1.10 3.67
CA TRP A 234 11.36 0.30 3.80
C TRP A 234 10.82 -0.18 2.46
N THR A 235 10.91 0.66 1.42
CA THR A 235 10.49 0.30 0.06
C THR A 235 11.35 -0.82 -0.50
N ARG A 236 12.67 -0.69 -0.33
CA ARG A 236 13.66 -1.68 -0.71
C ARG A 236 13.45 -3.00 0.01
N TRP A 237 13.30 -2.95 1.33
CA TRP A 237 13.00 -4.12 2.16
C TRP A 237 11.73 -4.85 1.68
N LEU A 238 10.68 -4.12 1.32
CA LEU A 238 9.44 -4.72 0.86
C LEU A 238 9.59 -5.38 -0.52
N PHE A 239 10.37 -4.80 -1.43
CA PHE A 239 10.72 -5.46 -2.69
C PHE A 239 11.54 -6.73 -2.47
N ASP A 240 12.54 -6.70 -1.59
CA ASP A 240 13.34 -7.85 -1.21
C ASP A 240 12.46 -8.96 -0.59
N ASP A 241 11.59 -8.60 0.36
CA ASP A 241 10.67 -9.51 1.03
C ASP A 241 9.73 -10.20 0.04
N TYR A 242 9.18 -9.47 -0.94
CA TYR A 242 8.28 -10.03 -1.95
C TYR A 242 8.99 -10.65 -3.16
N GLY A 243 10.33 -10.54 -3.23
CA GLY A 243 11.15 -11.07 -4.32
C GLY A 243 11.07 -10.28 -5.63
N LEU A 244 10.54 -9.06 -5.61
CA LEU A 244 10.50 -8.22 -6.81
C LEU A 244 11.91 -7.72 -7.14
N SER A 245 12.34 -7.94 -8.39
CA SER A 245 13.64 -7.49 -8.85
C SER A 245 13.62 -5.99 -9.17
N TYR A 246 14.61 -5.25 -8.67
CA TYR A 246 14.81 -3.83 -8.93
C TYR A 246 16.30 -3.53 -9.04
N THR A 247 16.63 -2.35 -9.57
CA THR A 247 17.98 -1.79 -9.58
C THR A 247 18.00 -0.56 -8.68
N THR A 248 18.88 -0.55 -7.67
CA THR A 248 19.17 0.69 -6.94
C THR A 248 19.94 1.64 -7.85
N ILE A 249 19.46 2.87 -7.99
CA ILE A 249 20.12 3.94 -8.74
C ILE A 249 20.50 5.09 -7.81
N THR A 250 21.55 5.82 -8.16
CA THR A 250 22.09 6.95 -7.38
C THR A 250 22.14 8.22 -8.23
N ASN A 251 22.61 9.33 -7.65
CA ASN A 251 22.80 10.61 -8.37
C ASN A 251 23.55 10.42 -9.71
N ALA A 252 24.56 9.55 -9.72
CA ALA A 252 25.39 9.30 -10.89
C ALA A 252 24.61 8.72 -12.08
N ASP A 253 23.58 7.91 -11.82
CA ASP A 253 22.73 7.34 -12.87
C ASP A 253 21.91 8.42 -13.58
N PHE A 254 21.40 9.39 -12.82
CA PHE A 254 20.68 10.53 -13.40
C PHE A 254 21.61 11.42 -14.22
N GLN A 255 22.83 11.64 -13.73
CA GLN A 255 23.85 12.43 -14.43
C GLN A 255 24.35 11.75 -15.71
N ALA A 256 24.45 10.41 -15.71
CA ALA A 256 24.84 9.63 -16.88
C ALA A 256 23.78 9.66 -18.00
N GLY A 257 22.50 9.90 -17.66
CA GLY A 257 21.40 9.90 -18.62
C GLY A 257 21.07 8.50 -19.16
N GLY A 258 20.39 8.44 -20.31
CA GLY A 258 20.00 7.16 -20.94
C GLY A 258 19.07 6.31 -20.09
N LEU A 259 18.29 6.93 -19.19
CA LEU A 259 17.47 6.22 -18.21
C LEU A 259 16.44 5.28 -18.87
N GLY A 260 15.83 5.69 -20.00
CA GLY A 260 14.85 4.88 -20.73
C GLY A 260 15.43 3.63 -21.39
N ASP A 261 16.73 3.62 -21.68
CA ASP A 261 17.42 2.46 -22.25
C ASP A 261 17.64 1.38 -21.18
N ARG A 262 17.53 1.74 -19.89
CA ARG A 262 17.82 0.87 -18.75
C ARG A 262 16.58 0.53 -17.94
N PHE A 263 15.62 1.44 -17.85
CA PHE A 263 14.50 1.35 -16.94
C PHE A 263 13.18 1.65 -17.64
N ASP A 264 12.11 1.06 -17.11
CA ASP A 264 10.74 1.33 -17.55
C ASP A 264 9.97 2.12 -16.46
N VAL A 265 10.33 1.90 -15.19
CA VAL A 265 9.75 2.55 -14.02
C VAL A 265 10.88 3.05 -13.12
N ILE A 266 10.83 4.32 -12.73
CA ILE A 266 11.71 4.91 -11.70
C ILE A 266 10.85 5.28 -10.50
N LEU A 267 11.25 4.81 -9.31
CA LEU A 267 10.56 5.08 -8.06
C LEU A 267 11.37 6.02 -7.16
N LEU A 268 10.70 7.06 -6.67
CA LEU A 268 11.20 7.98 -5.65
C LEU A 268 10.42 7.76 -4.35
N ALA A 269 11.14 7.42 -3.28
CA ALA A 269 10.57 7.31 -1.94
C ALA A 269 10.07 8.67 -1.42
N SER A 270 9.46 8.70 -0.23
CA SER A 270 8.93 9.90 0.42
C SER A 270 10.01 10.82 0.98
N ASP A 271 10.88 11.32 0.10
CA ASP A 271 11.90 12.30 0.43
C ASP A 271 11.49 13.72 0.00
N PRO A 272 11.84 14.77 0.77
CA PRO A 272 11.55 16.15 0.43
C PRO A 272 12.24 16.61 -0.87
N PRO A 273 11.67 17.59 -1.61
CA PRO A 273 12.26 18.08 -2.85
C PRO A 273 13.72 18.56 -2.74
N ASP A 274 14.04 19.28 -1.66
CA ASP A 274 15.40 19.77 -1.43
C ASP A 274 16.41 18.63 -1.24
N LEU A 275 16.03 17.55 -0.54
CA LEU A 275 16.89 16.38 -0.37
C LEU A 275 17.17 15.71 -1.72
N LEU A 276 16.14 15.52 -2.53
CA LEU A 276 16.24 14.88 -3.84
C LEU A 276 17.10 15.72 -4.80
N LEU A 277 16.92 17.04 -4.81
CA LEU A 277 17.60 17.95 -5.71
C LEU A 277 19.05 18.23 -5.29
N ASN A 278 19.26 18.58 -4.03
CA ASN A 278 20.50 19.17 -3.53
C ASN A 278 21.32 18.21 -2.65
N GLY A 279 20.69 17.21 -2.03
CA GLY A 279 21.37 16.23 -1.18
C GLY A 279 22.29 16.84 -0.12
N TYR A 280 23.51 16.33 0.00
CA TYR A 280 24.51 16.91 0.91
C TYR A 280 25.20 18.14 0.30
N ALA A 281 25.38 19.18 1.11
CA ALA A 281 26.13 20.36 0.70
C ALA A 281 27.59 20.02 0.36
N LYS A 282 28.15 20.72 -0.63
CA LYS A 282 29.56 20.58 -1.02
C LYS A 282 30.49 20.83 0.17
N GLY A 283 31.45 19.94 0.41
CA GLY A 283 32.39 19.98 1.52
C GLY A 283 31.86 19.45 2.86
N SER A 284 30.58 19.04 2.95
CA SER A 284 30.01 18.47 4.19
C SER A 284 30.25 16.97 4.35
N VAL A 285 30.55 16.27 3.25
CA VAL A 285 30.80 14.83 3.15
C VAL A 285 31.89 14.57 2.10
N PRO A 286 32.50 13.36 2.03
CA PRO A 286 33.43 13.04 0.94
C PRO A 286 32.79 13.30 -0.45
N PRO A 287 33.54 13.81 -1.45
CA PRO A 287 32.99 14.30 -2.72
C PRO A 287 32.05 13.34 -3.45
N ARG A 288 32.29 12.03 -3.35
CA ARG A 288 31.43 11.00 -3.97
C ARG A 288 30.01 10.92 -3.41
N TYR A 289 29.75 11.53 -2.25
CA TYR A 289 28.46 11.53 -1.55
C TYR A 289 27.79 12.91 -1.54
N GLU A 290 28.40 13.91 -2.15
CA GLU A 290 27.85 15.25 -2.24
C GLU A 290 26.70 15.34 -3.26
N GLY A 291 25.83 16.33 -3.08
CA GLY A 291 24.78 16.66 -4.03
C GLY A 291 23.56 15.73 -3.99
N GLY A 292 22.53 16.14 -4.74
CA GLY A 292 21.40 15.31 -5.14
C GLY A 292 21.44 15.05 -6.65
N ILE A 293 20.29 14.82 -7.26
CA ILE A 293 20.23 14.58 -8.71
C ILE A 293 20.57 15.84 -9.53
N GLY A 294 20.40 17.03 -8.95
CA GLY A 294 20.68 18.32 -9.57
C GLY A 294 19.82 18.61 -10.82
N GLY A 295 20.04 19.78 -11.42
CA GLY A 295 19.29 20.20 -12.60
C GLY A 295 19.48 19.30 -13.82
N ASP A 296 20.66 18.70 -13.97
CA ASP A 296 20.97 17.77 -15.06
C ASP A 296 20.19 16.46 -14.90
N GLY A 297 20.13 15.95 -13.67
CA GLY A 297 19.33 14.78 -13.34
C GLY A 297 17.82 15.03 -13.49
N VAL A 298 17.34 16.22 -13.16
CA VAL A 298 15.95 16.64 -13.46
C VAL A 298 15.68 16.59 -14.95
N ARG A 299 16.57 17.12 -15.79
CA ARG A 299 16.40 17.06 -17.26
C ARG A 299 16.43 15.62 -17.79
N ALA A 300 17.28 14.77 -17.24
CA ALA A 300 17.30 13.35 -17.58
C ALA A 300 15.99 12.65 -17.19
N LEU A 301 15.43 12.98 -16.02
CA LEU A 301 14.17 12.43 -15.55
C LEU A 301 12.98 12.93 -16.38
N ASP A 302 12.93 14.23 -16.72
CA ASP A 302 11.94 14.79 -17.64
C ASP A 302 11.97 14.08 -19.00
N ALA A 303 13.16 13.90 -19.57
CA ALA A 303 13.34 13.18 -20.83
C ALA A 303 12.88 11.72 -20.73
N PHE A 304 13.21 11.02 -19.65
CA PHE A 304 12.77 9.65 -19.38
C PHE A 304 11.24 9.52 -19.43
N VAL A 305 10.53 10.37 -18.67
CA VAL A 305 9.07 10.34 -18.64
C VAL A 305 8.50 10.71 -20.00
N ARG A 306 8.95 11.81 -20.62
CA ARG A 306 8.45 12.24 -21.93
C ARG A 306 8.63 11.19 -23.02
N GLN A 307 9.65 10.35 -22.91
CA GLN A 307 9.93 9.26 -23.87
C GLN A 307 9.09 7.99 -23.62
N GLY A 308 8.26 7.95 -22.59
CA GLY A 308 7.35 6.84 -22.30
C GLY A 308 7.76 5.98 -21.12
N GLY A 309 8.62 6.48 -20.23
CA GLY A 309 8.88 5.88 -18.92
C GLY A 309 7.85 6.32 -17.87
N THR A 310 7.78 5.58 -16.78
CA THR A 310 6.90 5.89 -15.64
C THR A 310 7.74 6.37 -14.45
N LEU A 311 7.43 7.55 -13.93
CA LEU A 311 7.95 8.04 -12.65
C LEU A 311 6.91 7.80 -11.56
N VAL A 312 7.27 7.08 -10.51
CA VAL A 312 6.43 6.85 -9.33
C VAL A 312 6.96 7.67 -8.17
N CYS A 313 6.13 8.56 -7.63
CA CYS A 313 6.46 9.41 -6.51
C CYS A 313 5.62 9.05 -5.29
N LEU A 314 6.30 8.61 -4.22
CA LEU A 314 5.65 8.31 -2.96
C LEU A 314 5.60 9.57 -2.10
N ASN A 315 4.39 9.98 -1.75
CA ASN A 315 4.12 11.02 -0.76
C ASN A 315 4.88 12.33 -1.06
N GLN A 316 5.90 12.69 -0.28
CA GLN A 316 6.60 13.98 -0.40
C GLN A 316 7.36 14.17 -1.73
N SER A 317 7.84 13.10 -2.36
CA SER A 317 8.49 13.21 -3.68
C SER A 317 7.52 13.61 -4.79
N SER A 318 6.21 13.53 -4.54
CA SER A 318 5.22 14.09 -5.46
C SER A 318 5.40 15.61 -5.63
N ASN A 319 5.73 16.32 -4.56
CA ASN A 319 6.01 17.76 -4.65
C ASN A 319 7.25 18.05 -5.49
N PHE A 320 8.26 17.17 -5.43
CA PHE A 320 9.45 17.27 -6.27
C PHE A 320 9.09 17.15 -7.75
N ALA A 321 8.33 16.12 -8.13
CA ALA A 321 7.92 15.95 -9.51
C ALA A 321 7.03 17.10 -10.02
N ILE A 322 6.07 17.56 -9.19
CA ILE A 322 5.21 18.71 -9.53
C ILE A 322 6.07 19.94 -9.85
N GLN A 323 7.02 20.28 -8.99
CA GLN A 323 7.85 21.48 -9.13
C GLN A 323 8.85 21.37 -10.28
N GLN A 324 9.56 20.24 -10.36
CA GLN A 324 10.70 20.09 -11.27
C GLN A 324 10.30 19.69 -12.70
N LEU A 325 9.16 19.02 -12.87
CA LEU A 325 8.62 18.66 -14.19
C LEU A 325 7.51 19.63 -14.66
N HIS A 326 7.22 20.66 -13.87
CA HIS A 326 6.18 21.67 -14.13
C HIS A 326 4.82 21.04 -14.43
N LEU A 327 4.43 20.04 -13.63
CA LEU A 327 3.15 19.34 -13.82
C LEU A 327 1.97 20.30 -13.54
N PRO A 328 0.85 20.19 -14.29
CA PRO A 328 -0.37 20.98 -14.08
C PRO A 328 -1.17 20.48 -12.86
N VAL A 329 -0.50 20.37 -11.71
CA VAL A 329 -1.03 19.85 -10.46
C VAL A 329 -0.56 20.76 -9.32
N ARG A 330 -1.40 20.97 -8.30
CA ARG A 330 -1.03 21.73 -7.11
C ARG A 330 -1.31 20.91 -5.85
N ASN A 331 -0.37 20.94 -4.91
CA ASN A 331 -0.61 20.49 -3.55
C ASN A 331 -1.35 21.60 -2.79
N LEU A 332 -2.54 21.30 -2.29
CA LEU A 332 -3.42 22.26 -1.62
C LEU A 332 -3.03 22.56 -0.19
N VAL A 333 -2.30 21.65 0.44
CA VAL A 333 -1.97 21.73 1.86
C VAL A 333 -0.52 22.16 2.11
N SER A 334 0.25 22.46 1.06
CA SER A 334 1.67 22.85 1.18
C SER A 334 1.86 24.19 1.89
N ASP A 335 0.94 25.12 1.69
CA ASP A 335 1.07 26.50 2.16
C ASP A 335 0.22 26.77 3.42
N LEU A 336 -0.46 25.73 3.92
CA LEU A 336 -1.27 25.83 5.13
C LEU A 336 -0.39 25.75 6.35
N SER A 337 -0.68 26.60 7.33
CA SER A 337 -0.03 26.48 8.63
C SER A 337 -0.53 25.20 9.33
N ARG A 338 0.29 24.65 10.23
CA ARG A 338 -0.13 23.50 11.05
C ARG A 338 -1.32 23.80 11.97
N ARG A 339 -1.71 25.08 12.12
CA ARG A 339 -2.92 25.50 12.85
C ARG A 339 -4.18 25.37 12.01
N ASP A 340 -4.03 25.43 10.68
CA ASP A 340 -5.15 25.34 9.73
C ASP A 340 -5.35 23.92 9.22
N PHE A 341 -4.24 23.19 9.04
CA PHE A 341 -4.23 21.82 8.58
C PHE A 341 -3.14 21.00 9.24
N PHE A 342 -3.52 19.88 9.86
CA PHE A 342 -2.56 18.91 10.39
C PHE A 342 -3.14 17.50 10.34
N ALA A 343 -2.40 16.61 9.69
CA ALA A 343 -2.60 15.17 9.78
C ALA A 343 -1.24 14.49 9.62
N SER A 344 -0.80 13.82 10.68
CA SER A 344 0.47 13.11 10.72
C SER A 344 0.25 11.76 11.39
N GLY A 345 0.71 10.71 10.72
CA GLY A 345 0.54 9.32 11.12
C GLY A 345 -0.90 8.96 11.51
N SER A 346 -1.87 9.28 10.64
CA SER A 346 -3.28 8.96 10.81
C SER A 346 -3.77 8.05 9.68
N ILE A 347 -4.84 7.29 9.94
CA ILE A 347 -5.49 6.45 8.93
C ILE A 347 -6.71 7.21 8.41
N LEU A 348 -6.72 7.46 7.10
CA LEU A 348 -7.81 8.15 6.41
C LEU A 348 -8.50 7.21 5.43
N GLU A 349 -9.78 7.47 5.16
CA GLU A 349 -10.54 6.83 4.09
C GLU A 349 -10.41 7.62 2.79
N VAL A 350 -10.23 6.89 1.69
CA VAL A 350 -10.29 7.42 0.31
C VAL A 350 -11.23 6.57 -0.53
N ILE A 351 -11.87 7.20 -1.51
CA ILE A 351 -12.58 6.53 -2.58
C ILE A 351 -11.56 6.23 -3.69
N VAL A 352 -11.50 4.99 -4.14
CA VAL A 352 -10.45 4.47 -5.04
C VAL A 352 -11.04 4.07 -6.39
N ASP A 353 -10.35 4.43 -7.47
CA ASP A 353 -10.65 3.96 -8.82
C ASP A 353 -9.89 2.66 -9.12
N SER A 354 -10.45 1.52 -8.68
CA SER A 354 -9.80 0.21 -8.85
C SER A 354 -9.71 -0.28 -10.31
N ALA A 355 -10.35 0.42 -11.26
CA ALA A 355 -10.19 0.15 -12.69
C ALA A 355 -8.80 0.56 -13.21
N HIS A 356 -8.18 1.56 -12.57
CA HIS A 356 -6.84 1.97 -12.93
C HIS A 356 -5.79 0.93 -12.48
N PRO A 357 -4.81 0.53 -13.32
CA PRO A 357 -3.88 -0.56 -12.98
C PRO A 357 -3.11 -0.37 -11.66
N VAL A 358 -2.67 0.85 -11.36
CA VAL A 358 -2.01 1.20 -10.08
C VAL A 358 -2.89 0.88 -8.86
N MET A 359 -4.21 0.97 -8.99
CA MET A 359 -5.17 0.76 -7.91
C MET A 359 -5.87 -0.61 -7.97
N ALA A 360 -5.51 -1.47 -8.91
CA ALA A 360 -6.10 -2.80 -9.06
C ALA A 360 -6.00 -3.60 -7.74
N GLY A 361 -7.12 -4.18 -7.31
CA GLY A 361 -7.21 -4.96 -6.08
C GLY A 361 -7.43 -4.17 -4.78
N MET A 362 -7.43 -2.84 -4.83
CA MET A 362 -7.90 -2.00 -3.71
C MET A 362 -9.42 -2.11 -3.55
N PRO A 363 -9.96 -2.01 -2.31
CA PRO A 363 -11.39 -1.81 -2.11
C PRO A 363 -11.81 -0.39 -2.58
N GLU A 364 -13.08 -0.24 -2.97
CA GLU A 364 -13.65 1.06 -3.37
C GLU A 364 -13.45 2.13 -2.29
N ARG A 365 -13.65 1.77 -1.02
CA ARG A 365 -13.27 2.58 0.14
C ARG A 365 -11.97 2.07 0.74
N GLY A 366 -10.87 2.67 0.30
CA GLY A 366 -9.51 2.38 0.73
C GLY A 366 -9.18 3.04 2.06
N LYS A 367 -8.35 2.38 2.86
CA LYS A 367 -7.81 2.91 4.12
C LYS A 367 -6.33 3.18 3.90
N VAL A 368 -5.92 4.44 3.99
CA VAL A 368 -4.56 4.87 3.64
C VAL A 368 -3.90 5.52 4.84
N PHE A 369 -2.58 5.32 4.96
CA PHE A 369 -1.78 5.97 5.99
C PHE A 369 -1.34 7.35 5.51
N PHE A 370 -1.84 8.39 6.17
CA PHE A 370 -1.56 9.79 5.89
C PHE A 370 -0.52 10.32 6.87
N ASP A 371 0.58 10.84 6.34
CA ASP A 371 1.69 11.36 7.13
C ASP A 371 2.36 12.50 6.39
N ASN A 372 1.96 13.73 6.75
CA ASN A 372 2.38 14.96 6.10
C ASN A 372 2.22 14.87 4.57
N SER A 373 1.09 14.26 4.15
CA SER A 373 0.87 13.87 2.77
C SER A 373 0.29 14.99 1.92
N PRO A 374 0.66 15.10 0.63
CA PRO A 374 0.09 16.09 -0.25
C PRO A 374 -1.38 15.76 -0.58
N VAL A 375 -2.18 16.80 -0.83
CA VAL A 375 -3.56 16.70 -1.31
C VAL A 375 -3.64 17.45 -2.63
N PHE A 376 -4.11 16.81 -3.69
CA PHE A 376 -3.95 17.33 -5.04
C PHE A 376 -5.22 17.96 -5.60
N THR A 377 -5.03 19.06 -6.31
CA THR A 377 -5.96 19.55 -7.34
C THR A 377 -5.23 19.66 -8.68
N THR A 378 -5.99 19.71 -9.77
CA THR A 378 -5.47 19.80 -11.13
C THR A 378 -5.67 21.21 -11.68
N LEU A 379 -4.71 21.66 -12.51
CA LEU A 379 -4.72 22.97 -13.16
C LEU A 379 -5.11 22.82 -14.64
N GLU A 380 -5.23 23.96 -15.33
CA GLU A 380 -5.40 23.98 -16.79
C GLU A 380 -4.27 23.20 -17.49
N GLY A 381 -4.62 22.43 -18.52
CA GLY A 381 -3.67 21.57 -19.24
C GLY A 381 -3.38 20.23 -18.56
N PHE A 382 -4.06 19.89 -17.46
CA PHE A 382 -3.97 18.55 -16.89
C PHE A 382 -4.49 17.47 -17.84
N GLU A 383 -3.63 16.50 -18.13
CA GLU A 383 -3.97 15.26 -18.81
C GLU A 383 -3.62 14.09 -17.89
N GLY A 384 -4.56 13.18 -17.66
CA GLY A 384 -4.36 12.09 -16.72
C GLY A 384 -5.65 11.59 -16.09
N ALA A 385 -5.53 10.93 -14.94
CA ALA A 385 -6.64 10.41 -14.16
C ALA A 385 -6.40 10.57 -12.65
N ALA A 386 -7.47 10.80 -11.90
CA ALA A 386 -7.41 10.64 -10.44
C ALA A 386 -7.52 9.16 -10.09
N LEU A 387 -6.62 8.69 -9.24
CA LEU A 387 -6.54 7.28 -8.80
C LEU A 387 -7.32 7.06 -7.51
N ALA A 388 -7.35 8.08 -6.65
CA ALA A 388 -8.09 8.10 -5.41
C ALA A 388 -8.48 9.54 -5.05
N LYS A 389 -9.57 9.70 -4.32
CA LYS A 389 -10.09 10.99 -3.85
C LYS A 389 -10.65 10.88 -2.44
N TYR A 390 -10.70 11.99 -1.72
CA TYR A 390 -11.46 12.05 -0.48
C TYR A 390 -12.96 12.25 -0.75
N ALA A 391 -13.81 11.84 0.18
CA ALA A 391 -15.24 12.13 0.11
C ALA A 391 -15.48 13.65 0.02
N PRO A 392 -16.50 14.12 -0.71
CA PRO A 392 -16.76 15.56 -0.87
C PRO A 392 -17.24 16.24 0.40
N GLN A 393 -17.66 15.48 1.42
CA GLN A 393 -18.21 15.97 2.68
C GLN A 393 -17.86 15.00 3.81
N GLY A 394 -17.87 15.50 5.04
CA GLY A 394 -17.55 14.73 6.24
C GLY A 394 -16.05 14.56 6.47
N SER A 395 -15.71 13.91 7.59
CA SER A 395 -14.33 13.64 7.95
C SER A 395 -13.83 12.38 7.25
N PRO A 396 -12.68 12.40 6.56
CA PRO A 396 -12.04 11.18 6.10
C PRO A 396 -11.30 10.43 7.23
N LEU A 397 -11.24 10.97 8.45
CA LEU A 397 -10.52 10.34 9.56
C LEU A 397 -11.17 9.02 9.99
N LEU A 398 -10.43 7.91 9.86
CA LEU A 398 -10.81 6.61 10.39
C LEU A 398 -10.18 6.32 11.74
N SER A 399 -8.93 6.74 11.94
CA SER A 399 -8.21 6.60 13.20
C SER A 399 -7.03 7.57 13.28
N GLY A 400 -6.89 8.25 14.42
CA GLY A 400 -5.79 9.14 14.74
C GLY A 400 -6.26 10.56 15.00
N TYR A 401 -5.59 11.52 14.37
CA TYR A 401 -5.88 12.95 14.46
C TYR A 401 -5.97 13.58 13.07
N LEU A 402 -6.95 14.46 12.87
CA LEU A 402 -7.10 15.28 11.68
C LEU A 402 -7.64 16.64 12.07
N LEU A 403 -6.89 17.67 11.73
CA LEU A 403 -7.31 19.06 11.76
C LEU A 403 -7.42 19.60 10.33
N GLY A 404 -8.52 20.29 10.02
CA GLY A 404 -8.70 20.94 8.72
C GLY A 404 -9.25 20.02 7.62
N GLU A 405 -10.18 19.11 7.94
CA GLU A 405 -10.80 18.16 6.99
C GLU A 405 -11.37 18.79 5.70
N LYS A 406 -11.83 20.04 5.76
CA LYS A 406 -12.28 20.83 4.59
C LYS A 406 -11.22 20.97 3.49
N HIS A 407 -9.94 20.88 3.84
CA HIS A 407 -8.83 20.94 2.88
C HIS A 407 -8.62 19.63 2.12
N LEU A 408 -9.24 18.53 2.56
CA LEU A 408 -9.22 17.23 1.88
C LEU A 408 -10.46 17.02 1.03
N GLN A 409 -11.61 17.47 1.52
CA GLN A 409 -12.92 17.14 0.99
C GLN A 409 -13.03 17.33 -0.53
N GLY A 410 -13.31 16.23 -1.23
CA GLY A 410 -13.49 16.19 -2.68
C GLY A 410 -12.21 16.29 -3.51
N TYR A 411 -11.04 16.49 -2.91
CA TYR A 411 -9.77 16.58 -3.64
C TYR A 411 -9.11 15.21 -3.85
N ALA A 412 -8.16 15.15 -4.77
CA ALA A 412 -7.49 13.91 -5.13
C ALA A 412 -6.42 13.54 -4.08
N ALA A 413 -6.40 12.25 -3.72
CA ALA A 413 -5.39 11.64 -2.85
C ALA A 413 -4.27 10.98 -3.66
N ALA A 414 -4.51 10.67 -4.93
CA ALA A 414 -3.49 10.17 -5.86
C ALA A 414 -3.88 10.48 -7.31
N LEU A 415 -2.88 10.72 -8.16
CA LEU A 415 -3.04 11.07 -9.58
C LEU A 415 -2.08 10.25 -10.44
N ASP A 416 -2.50 9.91 -11.65
CA ASP A 416 -1.63 9.55 -12.77
C ASP A 416 -1.64 10.72 -13.76
N VAL A 417 -0.49 11.37 -13.93
CA VAL A 417 -0.32 12.55 -14.80
C VAL A 417 0.39 12.12 -16.07
N LYS A 418 -0.23 12.35 -17.23
CA LYS A 418 0.45 12.18 -18.52
C LYS A 418 1.46 13.30 -18.72
N HIS A 419 2.68 12.93 -19.08
CA HIS A 419 3.75 13.87 -19.37
C HIS A 419 4.57 13.41 -20.57
N GLY A 420 4.31 14.01 -21.73
CA GLY A 420 4.76 13.47 -23.02
C GLY A 420 4.10 12.12 -23.31
N ARG A 421 4.90 11.09 -23.59
CA ARG A 421 4.39 9.71 -23.83
C ARG A 421 4.34 8.85 -22.57
N GLY A 422 4.83 9.35 -21.44
CA GLY A 422 4.91 8.61 -20.19
C GLY A 422 4.02 9.17 -19.11
N HIS A 423 4.26 8.68 -17.90
CA HIS A 423 3.37 8.85 -16.76
C HIS A 423 4.14 9.30 -15.53
N VAL A 424 3.55 10.19 -14.75
CA VAL A 424 3.99 10.52 -13.40
C VAL A 424 2.88 10.15 -12.42
N VAL A 425 3.11 9.09 -11.66
CA VAL A 425 2.18 8.59 -10.63
C VAL A 425 2.50 9.29 -9.30
N LEU A 426 1.59 10.15 -8.85
CA LEU A 426 1.68 10.90 -7.61
C LEU A 426 0.81 10.23 -6.54
N ILE A 427 1.41 9.62 -5.52
CA ILE A 427 0.69 8.94 -4.44
C ILE A 427 0.74 9.83 -3.19
N GLY A 428 -0.37 10.48 -2.86
CA GLY A 428 -0.51 11.41 -1.72
C GLY A 428 -0.86 10.73 -0.40
N PHE A 429 -0.26 9.56 -0.16
CA PHE A 429 -0.29 8.79 1.09
C PHE A 429 0.92 7.87 1.11
N ARG A 430 1.17 7.15 2.22
CA ARG A 430 2.35 6.27 2.37
C ARG A 430 1.96 4.79 2.26
N PRO A 431 1.96 4.19 1.05
CA PRO A 431 1.41 2.84 0.85
C PRO A 431 2.16 1.73 1.60
N GLN A 432 3.42 1.98 1.97
CA GLN A 432 4.32 1.02 2.63
C GLN A 432 4.90 1.53 3.95
N TRP A 433 4.34 2.59 4.54
CA TRP A 433 4.88 3.26 5.75
C TRP A 433 5.42 2.28 6.78
N ARG A 434 6.74 2.30 7.03
CA ARG A 434 7.41 1.42 7.99
C ARG A 434 7.09 -0.08 7.88
N GLY A 435 6.70 -0.55 6.68
CA GLY A 435 6.28 -1.93 6.47
C GLY A 435 4.99 -2.34 7.20
N GLN A 436 4.12 -1.39 7.59
CA GLN A 436 2.90 -1.69 8.36
C GLN A 436 1.60 -1.72 7.53
N PRO A 437 1.33 -0.79 6.59
CA PRO A 437 0.08 -0.75 5.83
C PRO A 437 -0.06 -1.87 4.79
N VAL A 438 -0.15 -3.12 5.23
CA VAL A 438 -0.30 -4.30 4.36
C VAL A 438 -1.50 -4.14 3.40
N GLY A 439 -2.55 -3.44 3.81
CA GLY A 439 -3.70 -3.12 2.98
C GLY A 439 -3.35 -2.35 1.70
N THR A 440 -2.30 -1.53 1.71
CA THR A 440 -1.92 -0.65 0.59
C THR A 440 -0.64 -1.06 -0.13
N PHE A 441 0.07 -2.12 0.29
CA PHE A 441 1.27 -2.61 -0.40
C PHE A 441 1.02 -2.90 -1.88
N ARG A 442 -0.16 -3.42 -2.23
CA ARG A 442 -0.58 -3.65 -3.62
C ARG A 442 -0.46 -2.41 -4.52
N VAL A 443 -0.68 -1.21 -3.99
CA VAL A 443 -0.54 0.04 -4.76
C VAL A 443 0.91 0.27 -5.16
N LEU A 444 1.85 0.03 -4.23
CA LEU A 444 3.29 0.12 -4.52
C LEU A 444 3.71 -0.92 -5.56
N PHE A 445 3.28 -2.17 -5.41
CA PHE A 445 3.64 -3.23 -6.35
C PHE A 445 3.04 -3.02 -7.74
N ASN A 446 1.77 -2.62 -7.82
CA ASN A 446 1.14 -2.27 -9.09
C ASN A 446 1.86 -1.09 -9.76
N ALA A 447 2.24 -0.06 -9.00
CA ALA A 447 3.00 1.07 -9.53
C ALA A 447 4.38 0.65 -10.06
N ALA A 448 5.06 -0.30 -9.40
CA ALA A 448 6.32 -0.86 -9.87
C ALA A 448 6.16 -1.67 -11.18
N LEU A 449 5.00 -2.31 -11.38
CA LEU A 449 4.67 -3.05 -12.61
C LEU A 449 3.99 -2.17 -13.68
N PHE A 450 3.79 -0.88 -13.41
CA PHE A 450 3.15 0.09 -14.31
C PHE A 450 4.12 0.62 -15.38
N GLY A 451 4.77 -0.30 -16.10
CA GLY A 451 5.60 0.02 -17.26
C GLY A 451 4.77 0.40 -18.47
N ARG A 452 5.44 0.84 -19.55
CA ARG A 452 4.81 1.38 -20.78
C ARG A 452 3.62 0.57 -21.30
N ASP A 453 3.75 -0.75 -21.36
CA ASP A 453 2.69 -1.61 -21.89
C ASP A 453 1.44 -1.61 -21.00
N VAL A 454 1.61 -1.68 -19.67
CA VAL A 454 0.48 -1.61 -18.73
C VAL A 454 -0.11 -0.20 -18.70
N ALA A 455 0.74 0.82 -18.75
CA ALA A 455 0.33 2.22 -18.80
C ALA A 455 -0.48 2.57 -20.07
N ALA A 456 -0.20 1.91 -21.19
CA ALA A 456 -1.01 2.04 -22.41
C ALA A 456 -2.46 1.53 -22.24
N LEU A 457 -2.71 0.67 -21.23
CA LEU A 457 -4.04 0.20 -20.85
C LEU A 457 -4.66 1.01 -19.71
N ALA A 458 -4.00 2.07 -19.25
CA ALA A 458 -4.48 2.89 -18.14
C ALA A 458 -5.75 3.64 -18.53
N THR A 459 -6.89 3.03 -18.25
CA THR A 459 -8.21 3.64 -18.34
C THR A 459 -8.80 3.67 -16.95
N GLY A 460 -8.81 4.85 -16.33
CA GLY A 460 -9.63 5.05 -15.13
C GLY A 460 -11.12 4.99 -15.46
N THR A 461 -11.96 4.94 -14.44
CA THR A 461 -13.41 5.07 -14.58
C THR A 461 -13.74 6.46 -15.12
N ALA A 462 -14.43 6.51 -16.27
CA ALA A 462 -14.82 7.78 -16.88
C ALA A 462 -15.68 8.61 -15.90
N GLY A 463 -15.31 9.88 -15.71
CA GLY A 463 -16.00 10.77 -14.76
C GLY A 463 -15.78 10.43 -13.29
N PHE A 464 -14.80 9.58 -12.95
CA PHE A 464 -14.50 9.22 -11.56
C PHE A 464 -14.29 10.46 -10.67
N TRP A 465 -13.62 11.49 -11.18
CA TRP A 465 -13.32 12.68 -10.42
C TRP A 465 -13.18 13.90 -11.32
N SER A 466 -13.63 15.04 -10.80
CA SER A 466 -13.33 16.37 -11.29
C SER A 466 -12.89 17.21 -10.09
N PRO A 467 -11.95 18.15 -10.26
CA PRO A 467 -11.54 19.03 -9.18
C PRO A 467 -12.75 19.82 -8.65
N PRO A 468 -12.93 19.92 -7.32
CA PRO A 468 -13.88 20.85 -6.74
C PRO A 468 -13.63 22.28 -7.27
N PRO A 469 -14.68 23.12 -7.37
CA PRO A 469 -14.48 24.52 -7.69
C PRO A 469 -13.52 25.14 -6.65
N PRO A 470 -12.64 26.07 -7.06
CA PRO A 470 -11.79 26.75 -6.11
C PRO A 470 -12.66 27.35 -5.02
N ALA A 471 -12.31 27.09 -3.75
CA ALA A 471 -13.01 27.68 -2.62
C ALA A 471 -13.09 29.19 -2.85
N SER A 472 -14.32 29.72 -2.94
CA SER A 472 -14.52 31.17 -2.99
C SER A 472 -13.80 31.73 -1.78
N ALA A 473 -12.81 32.61 -1.99
CA ALA A 473 -12.19 33.35 -0.92
C ALA A 473 -13.31 34.06 -0.15
N GLU A 474 -13.66 33.54 1.02
CA GLU A 474 -14.53 34.26 1.95
C GLU A 474 -13.80 35.59 2.23
N LYS A 475 -14.43 36.67 1.78
CA LYS A 475 -13.95 38.04 1.93
C LYS A 475 -14.06 38.51 3.37
#